data_AF-C1FJ53-F1
#
_entry.id   AF-C1FJ53-F1
#
_cell.length_a   1.000
_cell.length_b   1.000
_cell.length_c   1.000
_cell.angle_alpha   90.00
_cell.angle_beta   90.00
_cell.angle_gamma   90.00
#
_symmetry.space_group_name_H-M   'P 1'
#
loop_
_entity.id
_entity.type
_entity.pdbx_description
1 polymer ?
#
loop_
_entity_poly.entity_id
_entity_poly.type
_entity_poly.pdbx_seq_one_letter_code
_entity_poly.pdbx_strand_id
1 'polypeptide(L)'
;MCTVGYGDVNPATILGKTFGMIVVVVGVLVIALPVTVIGSNFSVGFNKEEADREMAEKKLLVDERRRLAEEAALMRESVSGSETSSPNFSRLQSLNDDGDSPAVPNRA
;
A
#
# COMPACT_ATOMS: atom_id res chain seq x y z
N MET A 1 19.44 -26.53 -32.99
CA MET A 1 20.89 -26.26 -33.13
C MET A 1 21.10 -24.76 -33.03
N CYS A 2 22.22 -24.29 -32.47
CA CYS A 2 22.48 -22.93 -31.95
C CYS A 2 22.39 -21.75 -32.94
N THR A 3 21.61 -21.84 -34.02
CA THR A 3 21.26 -20.77 -34.98
C THR A 3 22.44 -19.99 -35.56
N VAL A 4 23.69 -20.42 -35.33
CA VAL A 4 24.90 -19.67 -35.71
C VAL A 4 25.04 -19.63 -37.23
N GLY A 5 24.72 -20.73 -37.91
CA GLY A 5 24.65 -20.77 -39.36
C GLY A 5 25.97 -20.38 -40.03
N TYR A 6 27.07 -21.06 -39.66
CA TYR A 6 28.39 -20.82 -40.27
C TYR A 6 28.37 -20.96 -41.81
N GLY A 7 27.43 -21.72 -42.35
CA GLY A 7 27.15 -21.77 -43.79
C GLY A 7 28.14 -22.64 -44.58
N ASP A 8 29.03 -23.35 -43.88
CA ASP A 8 30.02 -24.29 -44.39
C ASP A 8 29.38 -25.58 -44.91
N VAL A 9 28.28 -26.03 -44.28
CA VAL A 9 27.50 -27.18 -44.73
C VAL A 9 26.03 -26.81 -44.87
N ASN A 10 25.55 -26.78 -46.11
CA ASN A 10 24.19 -26.35 -46.44
C ASN A 10 23.43 -27.45 -47.21
N PRO A 11 22.12 -27.62 -46.98
CA PRO A 11 21.33 -28.57 -47.75
C PRO A 11 21.24 -28.11 -49.21
N ALA A 12 21.76 -28.95 -50.13
CA ALA A 12 21.75 -28.67 -51.56
C ALA A 12 20.34 -28.83 -52.18
N THR A 13 19.47 -29.63 -51.54
CA THR A 13 18.12 -29.92 -52.04
C THR A 13 17.09 -28.92 -51.52
N ILE A 14 16.10 -28.61 -52.36
CA ILE A 14 14.97 -27.73 -52.02
C ILE A 14 14.17 -28.29 -50.83
N LEU A 15 14.01 -29.62 -50.78
CA LEU A 15 13.38 -30.30 -49.65
C LEU A 15 14.17 -30.12 -48.35
N GLY A 16 15.50 -30.24 -48.40
CA GLY A 16 16.35 -30.06 -47.22
C GLY A 16 16.29 -28.64 -46.67
N LYS A 17 16.19 -27.62 -47.54
CA LYS A 17 16.05 -26.21 -47.14
C LYS A 17 14.72 -25.92 -46.45
N THR A 18 13.62 -26.45 -46.98
CA THR A 18 12.27 -26.23 -46.43
C THR A 18 12.08 -26.93 -45.08
N PHE A 19 12.50 -28.19 -44.97
CA PHE A 19 12.51 -28.90 -43.69
C PHE A 19 13.46 -28.27 -42.67
N GLY A 20 14.60 -27.75 -43.11
CA GLY A 20 15.53 -27.00 -42.25
C GLY A 20 14.87 -25.79 -41.59
N MET A 21 14.10 -25.00 -42.35
CA MET A 21 13.34 -23.87 -41.80
C MET A 21 12.32 -24.31 -40.76
N ILE A 22 11.54 -25.36 -41.04
CA ILE A 22 10.53 -25.88 -40.12
C ILE A 22 11.19 -26.36 -38.82
N VAL A 23 12.28 -27.12 -38.93
CA VAL A 23 13.04 -27.63 -37.78
C VAL A 23 13.61 -26.51 -36.91
N VAL A 24 14.08 -25.41 -37.52
CA VAL A 24 14.59 -24.26 -36.76
C VAL A 24 13.48 -23.60 -35.96
N VAL A 25 12.33 -23.34 -36.57
CA VAL A 25 11.18 -22.74 -35.87
C VAL A 25 10.71 -23.64 -34.73
N VAL A 26 10.55 -24.94 -34.98
CA VAL A 26 10.15 -25.92 -33.95
C VAL A 26 11.20 -26.00 -32.84
N GLY A 27 12.49 -26.03 -33.17
CA GLY A 27 13.57 -26.08 -32.20
C GLY A 27 13.59 -24.86 -31.26
N VAL A 28 13.32 -23.66 -31.76
CA VAL A 28 13.21 -22.44 -30.94
C VAL A 28 12.01 -22.54 -29.99
N LEU A 29 10.86 -23.02 -30.47
CA LEU A 29 9.66 -23.20 -29.64
C LEU A 29 9.89 -24.21 -28.51
N VAL A 30 10.58 -25.31 -28.80
CA VAL A 30 10.92 -26.32 -27.79
C VAL A 30 11.83 -25.77 -26.71
N ILE A 31 12.80 -24.91 -27.07
CA ILE A 31 13.72 -24.28 -26.11
C ILE A 31 13.02 -23.16 -25.33
N ALA A 32 12.01 -22.49 -25.91
CA ALA A 32 11.29 -21.43 -25.24
C ALA A 32 10.59 -21.92 -23.96
N LEU A 33 9.98 -23.11 -23.97
CA LEU A 33 9.26 -23.65 -22.82
C LEU A 33 10.11 -23.77 -21.54
N PRO A 34 11.27 -24.46 -21.52
CA PRO A 34 12.10 -24.53 -20.31
C PRO A 34 12.68 -23.16 -19.91
N VAL A 35 13.02 -22.30 -20.87
CA VAL A 35 13.50 -20.93 -20.58
C VAL A 35 12.42 -20.11 -19.88
N THR A 36 11.17 -20.18 -20.36
CA THR A 36 10.03 -19.51 -19.73
C THR A 36 9.73 -20.07 -18.35
N VAL A 37 9.81 -21.39 -18.15
CA VAL A 37 9.61 -22.02 -16.83
C VAL A 37 10.68 -21.58 -15.82
N ILE A 38 11.95 -21.49 -16.24
CA ILE A 38 13.04 -21.00 -15.41
C ILE A 38 12.84 -19.51 -15.08
N GLY A 39 12.49 -18.69 -16.07
CA GLY A 39 12.21 -17.26 -15.87
C GLY A 39 11.01 -17.01 -14.96
N SER A 40 9.95 -17.80 -15.09
CA SER A 40 8.76 -17.73 -14.22
C SER A 40 9.10 -18.14 -12.79
N ASN A 41 9.94 -19.16 -12.59
CA ASN A 41 10.40 -19.55 -11.25
C ASN A 41 11.20 -18.44 -10.58
N PHE A 42 12.09 -17.78 -11.31
CA PHE A 42 12.81 -16.62 -10.79
C PHE A 42 11.86 -15.48 -10.44
N SER A 43 10.90 -15.14 -11.32
CA SER A 43 9.92 -14.09 -11.04
C SER A 43 9.08 -14.37 -9.79
N VAL A 44 8.67 -15.62 -9.57
CA VAL A 44 7.92 -15.99 -8.35
C VAL A 44 8.82 -15.89 -7.11
N GLY A 45 10.09 -16.31 -7.19
CA GLY A 45 11.03 -16.22 -6.08
C GLY A 45 11.30 -14.77 -5.65
N PHE A 46 11.56 -13.88 -6.61
CA PHE A 46 11.80 -12.46 -6.34
C PHE A 46 10.53 -11.73 -5.86
N ASN A 47 9.39 -11.97 -6.51
CA ASN A 47 8.14 -11.31 -6.12
C ASN A 47 7.63 -11.78 -4.75
N LYS A 48 7.92 -13.02 -4.34
CA LYS A 48 7.55 -13.52 -3.00
C LYS A 48 8.31 -12.80 -1.90
N GLU A 49 9.62 -12.60 -2.06
CA GLU A 49 10.42 -11.89 -1.06
C GLU A 49 9.95 -10.44 -0.89
N GLU A 50 9.57 -9.78 -1.98
CA GLU A 50 9.07 -8.41 -1.94
C GLU A 50 7.65 -8.32 -1.36
N ALA A 51 6.76 -9.24 -1.74
CA ALA A 51 5.40 -9.31 -1.21
C ALA A 51 5.34 -9.69 0.27
N ASP A 52 6.19 -10.61 0.73
CA ASP A 52 6.25 -11.03 2.13
C ASP A 52 6.78 -9.90 3.03
N ARG A 53 7.75 -9.12 2.52
CA ARG A 53 8.25 -7.92 3.21
C ARG A 53 7.18 -6.85 3.34
N GLU A 54 6.47 -6.55 2.25
CA GLU A 54 5.42 -5.53 2.25
C GLU A 54 4.23 -5.95 3.12
N MET A 55 3.89 -7.25 3.15
CA MET A 55 2.84 -7.78 4.01
C MET A 55 3.24 -7.78 5.49
N ALA A 56 4.50 -8.06 5.81
CA ALA A 56 5.01 -7.98 7.18
C ALA A 56 4.98 -6.54 7.71
N GLU A 57 5.39 -5.57 6.91
CA GLU A 57 5.37 -4.15 7.27
C GLU A 57 3.92 -3.64 7.46
N LYS A 58 3.01 -3.99 6.55
CA LYS A 58 1.58 -3.65 6.69
C LYS A 58 0.95 -4.28 7.93
N LYS A 59 1.32 -5.52 8.29
CA LYS A 59 0.82 -6.16 9.52
C LYS A 59 1.20 -5.40 10.78
N LEU A 60 2.46 -4.97 10.89
CA LEU A 60 2.93 -4.20 12.04
C LEU A 60 2.17 -2.88 12.18
N LEU A 61 1.96 -2.16 11.07
CA LEU A 61 1.20 -0.91 11.06
C LEU A 61 -0.27 -1.10 11.46
N VAL A 62 -0.90 -2.20 11.02
CA VAL A 62 -2.27 -2.54 11.38
C VAL A 62 -2.38 -2.88 12.87
N ASP A 63 -1.44 -3.63 13.42
CA ASP A 63 -1.41 -3.96 14.85
C ASP A 63 -1.17 -2.72 15.73
N GLU A 64 -0.29 -1.81 15.30
CA GLU A 64 -0.06 -0.53 15.97
C GLU A 64 -1.31 0.35 15.95
N ARG A 65 -1.95 0.51 14.78
CA ARG A 65 -3.23 1.22 14.63
C ARG A 65 -4.31 0.64 15.53
N ARG A 66 -4.36 -0.69 15.64
CA ARG A 66 -5.33 -1.38 16.49
C ARG A 66 -5.09 -1.09 17.98
N ARG A 67 -3.83 -1.14 18.43
CA ARG A 67 -3.47 -0.78 19.82
C ARG A 67 -3.85 0.65 20.17
N LEU A 68 -3.52 1.61 19.30
CA LEU A 68 -3.86 3.02 19.51
C LEU A 68 -5.38 3.25 19.55
N ALA A 69 -6.15 2.52 18.73
CA ALA A 69 -7.61 2.58 18.76
C ALA A 69 -8.21 2.00 20.05
N GLU A 70 -7.65 0.89 20.55
CA GLU A 70 -8.03 0.30 21.83
C GLU A 70 -7.69 1.24 23.00
N GLU A 71 -6.52 1.88 22.99
CA GLU A 71 -6.10 2.86 24.01
C GLU A 71 -6.97 4.14 23.97
N ALA A 72 -7.28 4.65 22.77
CA ALA A 72 -8.16 5.80 22.62
C ALA A 72 -9.61 5.50 23.06
N ALA A 73 -10.09 4.27 22.87
CA ALA A 73 -11.40 3.84 23.36
C ALA A 73 -11.43 3.79 24.91
N LEU A 74 -10.37 3.28 25.53
CA LEU A 74 -10.22 3.26 26.99
C LEU A 74 -10.07 4.68 27.58
N MET A 75 -9.33 5.57 26.92
CA MET A 75 -9.27 6.98 27.32
C MET A 75 -10.63 7.69 27.17
N ARG A 76 -11.39 7.39 26.12
CA ARG A 76 -12.73 7.96 25.94
C ARG A 76 -13.70 7.48 27.01
N GLU A 77 -13.56 6.24 27.47
CA GLU A 77 -14.36 5.70 28.58
C GLU A 77 -14.01 6.35 29.93
N SER A 78 -12.72 6.57 30.22
CA SER A 78 -12.30 7.25 31.45
C SER A 78 -12.64 8.75 31.44
N VAL A 79 -12.61 9.41 30.28
CA VAL A 79 -13.05 10.80 30.12
C VAL A 79 -14.57 10.92 30.25
N SER A 80 -15.35 9.98 29.71
CA SER A 80 -16.82 9.94 29.87
C SER A 80 -17.27 9.69 31.31
N GLY A 81 -16.41 9.15 32.19
CA GLY A 81 -16.67 9.03 33.63
C GLY A 81 -16.49 10.34 34.42
N SER A 82 -16.06 11.43 33.79
CA SER A 82 -15.75 12.71 34.44
C SER A 82 -16.62 13.89 34.00
N GLU A 83 -17.66 13.66 33.20
CA GLU A 83 -18.65 14.69 32.84
C GLU A 83 -19.89 14.66 33.75
N THR A 84 -19.70 14.93 35.05
CA THR A 84 -20.79 15.44 35.92
C THR A 84 -20.32 16.65 36.72
N SER A 85 -19.97 17.74 36.04
CA SER A 85 -20.06 19.07 36.63
C SER A 85 -19.96 20.09 35.51
N SER A 86 -21.08 20.32 34.84
CA SER A 86 -21.27 21.47 33.96
C SER A 86 -20.76 22.75 34.65
N PRO A 87 -19.87 23.55 34.02
CA PRO A 87 -19.70 24.92 34.46
C PRO A 87 -21.01 25.64 34.12
N ASN A 88 -21.75 26.06 35.13
CA ASN A 88 -22.98 26.84 34.99
C ASN A 88 -22.69 28.13 34.20
N PHE A 89 -22.95 28.10 32.89
CA PHE A 89 -22.86 29.26 32.00
C PHE A 89 -23.78 30.40 32.45
N SER A 90 -24.84 30.09 33.21
CA SER A 90 -25.74 31.06 33.83
C SER A 90 -25.07 31.99 34.84
N ARG A 91 -23.88 31.64 35.38
CA ARG A 91 -23.16 32.46 36.38
C ARG A 91 -22.23 33.50 35.77
N LEU A 92 -21.80 33.31 34.52
CA LEU A 92 -21.00 34.29 33.77
C LEU A 92 -21.89 35.34 33.08
N GLN A 93 -23.14 34.99 32.77
CA GLN A 93 -24.08 35.93 32.17
C GLN A 93 -24.72 36.89 33.18
N SER A 94 -24.76 36.53 34.47
CA SER A 94 -25.22 37.42 35.55
C SER A 94 -24.15 38.39 36.07
N LEU A 95 -22.89 38.28 35.62
CA LEU A 95 -21.81 39.20 35.99
C LEU A 95 -21.61 40.34 34.99
N ASN A 96 -22.35 40.31 33.87
CA ASN A 96 -22.22 41.28 32.78
C ASN A 96 -23.48 42.13 32.58
N ASP A 97 -24.45 42.05 33.51
CA ASP A 97 -25.72 42.77 33.45
C ASP A 97 -25.98 43.72 34.65
N ASP A 98 -25.06 43.79 35.62
CA ASP A 98 -25.15 44.75 36.73
C ASP A 98 -24.36 46.03 36.40
N GLY A 99 -25.04 46.99 35.76
CA GLY A 99 -24.71 48.40 35.98
C GLY A 99 -24.50 49.30 34.77
N ASP A 100 -25.46 49.34 33.84
CA ASP A 100 -25.85 50.64 33.28
C ASP A 100 -26.86 51.26 34.25
N SER A 101 -26.45 52.31 34.97
CA SER A 101 -27.40 53.32 35.41
C SER A 101 -26.72 54.70 35.44
N PRO A 102 -27.27 55.70 34.75
CA PRO A 102 -26.71 57.03 34.64
C PRO A 102 -27.14 57.87 35.85
N ALA A 103 -26.18 58.42 36.58
CA ALA A 103 -26.46 59.49 37.52
C ALA A 103 -25.21 60.36 37.70
N VAL A 104 -25.05 61.35 36.82
CA VAL A 104 -24.16 62.49 37.06
C VAL A 104 -24.84 63.40 38.08
N PRO A 105 -24.30 63.60 39.29
CA PRO A 105 -24.83 64.58 40.23
C PRO A 105 -24.20 65.94 39.92
N ASN A 106 -25.07 66.90 39.62
CA ASN A 106 -24.83 68.33 39.58
C ASN A 106 -24.13 68.84 40.85
N ARG A 107 -23.02 69.58 40.72
CA ARG A 107 -22.53 70.45 41.79
C ARG A 107 -21.64 71.59 41.29
N ALA A 108 -22.15 72.81 41.50
CA ALA A 108 -21.50 74.10 41.77
C ALA A 108 -20.53 74.69 40.73
#